data_AF-A0AAV4UL71-F1
#
_entry.id   AF-A0AAV4UL71-F1
#
_cell.length_a   1.000
_cell.length_b   1.000
_cell.length_c   1.000
_cell.angle_alpha   90.00
_cell.angle_beta   90.00
_cell.angle_gamma   90.00
#
_symmetry.space_group_name_H-M   'P 1'
#
loop_
_entity.id
_entity.type
_entity.pdbx_description
1 polymer ?
#
loop_
_entity_poly.entity_id
_entity_poly.type
_entity_poly.pdbx_seq_one_letter_code
_entity_poly.pdbx_strand_id
1 'polypeptide(L)'
;MSLGWDEEIKGSLNEEFIQWFNNLNALKQIYAPRWIKVTPETFDNCCLHVFCDASKDVYAAVAYLVLHGECNEVFLLFSRSPITPLKRATIPRLELFGAILPPSLHGLPKRTTG
;
A
#
# COMPACT_ATOMS: atom_id res chain seq x y z
N MET A 1 -18.73 -25.01 -17.74
CA MET A 1 -19.43 -25.16 -16.45
C MET A 1 -19.26 -23.85 -15.71
N SER A 2 -20.28 -22.99 -15.74
CA SER A 2 -20.27 -21.72 -14.99
C SER A 2 -20.83 -22.00 -13.61
N LEU A 3 -19.97 -21.88 -12.59
CA LEU A 3 -20.44 -21.80 -11.21
C LEU A 3 -21.18 -20.47 -11.05
N GLY A 4 -22.36 -20.50 -10.42
CA GLY A 4 -23.09 -19.27 -10.08
C GLY A 4 -22.34 -18.44 -9.05
N TRP A 5 -22.52 -17.11 -9.05
CA TRP A 5 -21.88 -16.22 -8.06
C TRP A 5 -22.25 -16.56 -6.61
N ASP A 6 -23.44 -17.14 -6.41
CA ASP A 6 -23.96 -17.52 -5.10
C ASP A 6 -23.82 -19.04 -4.80
N GLU A 7 -23.17 -19.80 -5.69
CA GLU A 7 -22.95 -21.23 -5.48
C GLU A 7 -21.69 -21.49 -4.68
N GLU A 8 -21.79 -22.36 -3.68
CA GLU A 8 -20.66 -22.73 -2.84
C GLU A 8 -19.59 -23.46 -3.67
N ILE A 9 -18.35 -22.99 -3.58
CA ILE A 9 -17.20 -23.66 -4.19
C ILE A 9 -16.98 -24.97 -3.41
N LYS A 10 -17.02 -26.10 -4.12
CA LYS A 10 -16.86 -27.44 -3.54
C LYS A 10 -15.54 -28.07 -3.98
N GLY A 11 -15.04 -29.01 -3.16
CA GLY A 11 -13.84 -29.78 -3.45
C GLY A 11 -12.54 -29.02 -3.23
N SER A 12 -11.50 -29.42 -3.95
CA SER A 12 -10.11 -28.98 -3.72
C SER A 12 -9.92 -27.46 -3.79
N LEU A 13 -10.65 -26.76 -4.66
CA LEU A 13 -10.56 -25.30 -4.78
C LEU A 13 -10.97 -24.55 -3.50
N ASN A 14 -11.97 -25.06 -2.76
CA ASN A 14 -12.38 -24.44 -1.50
C ASN A 14 -11.33 -24.69 -0.41
N GLU A 15 -10.78 -25.90 -0.36
CA GLU A 15 -9.70 -26.25 0.56
C GLU A 15 -8.46 -25.38 0.31
N GLU A 16 -8.07 -25.20 -0.95
CA GLU A 16 -6.98 -24.30 -1.36
C GLU A 16 -7.26 -22.84 -0.97
N PHE A 17 -8.48 -22.36 -1.21
CA PHE A 17 -8.87 -21.00 -0.84
C PHE A 17 -8.83 -20.78 0.68
N ILE A 18 -9.38 -21.72 1.47
CA ILE A 18 -9.35 -21.65 2.93
C ILE A 18 -7.91 -21.71 3.43
N GLN A 19 -7.07 -22.56 2.85
CA GLN A 19 -5.65 -22.62 3.19
C GLN A 19 -4.94 -21.29 2.90
N TRP A 20 -5.15 -20.72 1.70
CA TRP A 20 -4.63 -19.41 1.35
C TRP A 20 -5.12 -18.31 2.30
N PHE A 21 -6.41 -18.32 2.64
CA PHE A 21 -7.00 -17.36 3.56
C PHE A 21 -6.41 -17.49 4.96
N ASN A 22 -6.19 -18.72 5.44
CA ASN A 22 -5.55 -18.98 6.73
C ASN A 22 -4.10 -18.50 6.76
N ASN A 23 -3.38 -18.56 5.63
CA ASN A 23 -2.02 -18.03 5.51
C ASN A 23 -1.98 -16.50 5.71
N LEU A 24 -3.09 -15.78 5.49
CA LEU A 24 -3.16 -14.33 5.79
C LEU A 24 -2.95 -14.02 7.27
N ASN A 25 -3.13 -14.99 8.17
CA ASN A 25 -2.79 -14.79 9.58
C ASN A 25 -1.30 -14.50 9.80
N ALA A 26 -0.42 -14.94 8.90
CA ALA A 26 1.00 -14.60 8.94
C ALA A 26 1.24 -13.09 8.80
N LEU A 27 0.32 -12.34 8.16
CA LEU A 27 0.43 -10.88 8.05
C LEU A 27 0.41 -10.18 9.42
N LYS A 28 -0.16 -10.80 10.46
CA LYS A 28 -0.13 -10.28 11.83
C LYS A 28 1.28 -10.22 12.42
N GLN A 29 2.21 -10.98 11.86
CA GLN A 29 3.60 -11.03 12.29
C GLN A 29 4.47 -10.02 11.50
N ILE A 30 3.93 -9.38 10.46
CA ILE A 30 4.65 -8.36 9.71
C ILE A 30 4.74 -7.10 10.58
N TYR A 31 5.97 -6.69 10.87
CA TYR A 31 6.27 -5.47 11.60
C TYR A 31 6.97 -4.46 10.68
N ALA A 32 6.41 -3.26 10.59
CA ALA A 32 7.05 -2.13 9.93
C ALA A 32 7.69 -1.22 11.01
N PRO A 33 9.03 -1.06 11.02
CA PRO A 33 9.71 -0.19 11.97
C PRO A 33 9.28 1.27 11.78
N ARG A 34 9.00 1.96 12.89
CA ARG A 34 8.62 3.38 12.86
C ARG A 34 9.80 4.32 12.62
N TRP A 35 10.98 3.94 13.10
CA TRP A 35 12.19 4.73 12.89
C TRP A 35 12.84 4.34 11.57
N ILE A 36 13.01 5.34 10.71
CA ILE A 36 13.47 5.20 9.31
C ILE A 36 14.96 5.52 9.13
N LYS A 37 15.71 5.66 10.23
CA LYS A 37 17.18 5.88 10.25
C LYS A 37 17.69 7.08 9.44
N VAL A 38 16.83 8.07 9.19
CA VAL A 38 17.24 9.34 8.57
C VAL A 38 17.90 10.22 9.63
N THR A 39 19.13 10.61 9.37
CA THR A 39 19.94 11.57 10.13
C THR A 39 20.58 12.55 9.14
N PRO A 40 21.18 13.68 9.60
CA PRO A 40 21.88 14.60 8.70
C PRO A 40 22.96 13.90 7.85
N GLU A 41 23.61 12.87 8.38
CA GLU A 41 24.67 12.12 7.71
C GLU A 41 24.14 11.14 6.66
N THR A 42 22.92 10.62 6.84
CA THR A 42 22.30 9.65 5.91
C THR A 42 21.38 10.31 4.87
N PHE A 43 21.08 11.60 5.04
CA PHE A 43 20.12 12.32 4.21
C PHE A 43 20.50 12.34 2.73
N ASP A 44 21.78 12.56 2.40
CA ASP A 44 22.25 12.63 1.02
C ASP A 44 22.20 11.26 0.30
N ASN A 45 22.14 10.16 1.07
CA ASN A 45 22.04 8.80 0.55
C ASN A 45 20.60 8.29 0.51
N CYS A 46 19.63 9.18 0.74
CA CYS A 46 18.23 8.83 0.88
C CYS A 46 17.45 9.12 -0.42
N CYS A 47 16.63 8.18 -0.85
CA CYS A 47 15.77 8.33 -2.02
C CYS A 47 14.32 7.92 -1.70
N LEU A 48 13.37 8.75 -2.13
CA LEU A 48 11.94 8.45 -2.02
C LEU A 48 11.47 7.76 -3.30
N HIS A 49 11.02 6.51 -3.17
CA HIS A 49 10.46 5.73 -4.27
C HIS A 49 8.95 5.65 -4.11
N VAL A 50 8.21 6.23 -5.06
CA VAL A 50 6.75 6.19 -5.07
C VAL A 50 6.30 5.33 -6.24
N PHE A 51 5.48 4.33 -5.94
CA PHE A 51 4.80 3.51 -6.95
C PHE A 51 3.31 3.83 -6.90
N CYS A 52 2.70 3.93 -8.08
CA CYS A 52 1.28 4.10 -8.22
C CYS A 52 0.74 3.12 -9.26
N ASP A 53 -0.40 2.53 -8.96
CA ASP A 53 -1.20 1.76 -9.91
C ASP A 53 -2.64 2.30 -9.88
N ALA A 54 -3.29 2.38 -11.03
CA ALA A 54 -4.64 2.92 -11.13
C ALA A 54 -5.49 2.18 -12.15
N SER A 55 -6.73 1.91 -11.75
CA SER A 55 -7.82 1.50 -12.61
C SER A 55 -8.90 2.58 -12.67
N LYS A 56 -9.98 2.34 -13.42
CA LYS A 56 -11.13 3.27 -13.45
C LYS A 56 -11.84 3.38 -12.10
N ASP A 57 -11.75 2.33 -11.28
CA ASP A 57 -12.56 2.18 -10.06
C ASP A 57 -11.75 2.43 -8.79
N VAL A 58 -10.44 2.22 -8.82
CA VAL A 58 -9.53 2.38 -7.68
C VAL A 58 -8.19 2.90 -8.15
N TYR A 59 -7.51 3.65 -7.32
CA TYR A 59 -6.07 3.87 -7.47
C TYR A 59 -5.37 3.53 -6.17
N ALA A 60 -4.12 3.11 -6.27
CA ALA A 60 -3.27 2.78 -5.14
C ALA A 60 -1.92 3.46 -5.29
N ALA A 61 -1.36 3.89 -4.16
CA ALA A 61 -0.03 4.46 -4.10
C ALA A 61 0.69 3.93 -2.86
N VAL A 62 1.99 3.64 -3.03
CA VAL A 62 2.87 3.24 -1.94
C VAL A 62 4.17 4.05 -2.03
N ALA A 63 4.66 4.49 -0.88
CA ALA A 63 5.89 5.26 -0.77
C ALA A 63 6.89 4.52 0.10
N TYR A 64 8.08 4.29 -0.45
CA TYR A 64 9.21 3.71 0.23
C TYR A 64 10.35 4.72 0.35
N LEU A 65 11.02 4.72 1.49
CA LEU A 65 12.31 5.35 1.65
C LEU A 65 13.40 4.32 1.42
N VAL A 66 14.36 4.63 0.58
CA VAL A 66 15.54 3.81 0.34
C VAL A 66 16.75 4.56 0.88
N LEU A 67 17.46 3.96 1.84
CA LEU A 67 18.77 4.42 2.28
C LEU A 67 19.84 3.62 1.56
N HIS A 68 20.67 4.30 0.77
CA HIS A 68 21.78 3.70 0.06
C HIS A 68 23.00 3.56 0.98
N GLY A 69 23.63 2.39 0.94
CA GLY A 69 24.81 2.03 1.71
C GLY A 69 25.43 0.75 1.16
N GLU A 70 26.19 0.02 1.97
CA GLU A 70 26.72 -1.30 1.58
C GLU A 70 25.59 -2.30 1.27
N CYS A 71 24.52 -2.23 2.06
CA CYS A 71 23.24 -2.89 1.80
C CYS A 71 22.15 -1.82 1.81
N ASN A 72 21.34 -1.77 0.75
CA ASN A 72 20.21 -0.84 0.71
C ASN A 72 19.19 -1.21 1.78
N GLU A 73 18.80 -0.26 2.61
CA GLU A 73 17.69 -0.41 3.56
C GLU A 73 16.42 0.22 2.98
N VAL A 74 15.30 -0.50 3.05
CA VAL A 74 14.01 -0.05 2.51
C VAL A 74 12.98 0.07 3.63
N PHE A 75 12.37 1.24 3.75
CA PHE A 75 11.35 1.53 4.76
C PHE A 75 10.03 1.88 4.08
N LEU A 76 8.95 1.21 4.49
CA LEU A 76 7.59 1.61 4.09
C LEU A 76 7.20 2.87 4.85
N LEU A 77 7.00 3.98 4.15
CA LEU A 77 6.51 5.23 4.75
C LEU A 77 4.99 5.28 4.77
N PHE A 78 4.36 4.90 3.65
CA PHE A 78 2.93 5.03 3.48
C PHE A 78 2.38 4.11 2.38
N SER A 79 1.12 3.67 2.55
CA SER A 79 0.35 2.93 1.55
C SER A 79 -1.10 3.40 1.59
N ARG A 80 -1.72 3.61 0.43
CA ARG A 80 -3.14 3.99 0.31
C ARG A 80 -3.76 3.39 -0.94
N SER A 81 -5.00 2.95 -0.82
CA SER A 81 -5.80 2.43 -1.93
C SER A 81 -7.25 2.92 -1.87
N PRO A 82 -7.52 4.23 -2.11
CA PRO A 82 -8.88 4.76 -2.07
C PRO A 82 -9.69 4.34 -3.31
N ILE A 83 -10.97 4.05 -3.09
CA ILE A 83 -11.93 3.88 -4.18
C ILE A 83 -12.12 5.24 -4.87
N THR A 84 -12.08 5.24 -6.20
CA THR A 84 -12.21 6.45 -7.01
C THR A 84 -13.65 6.99 -6.94
N PRO A 85 -13.85 8.30 -6.72
CA PRO A 85 -15.20 8.88 -6.82
C PRO A 85 -15.78 8.66 -8.21
N LEU A 86 -17.08 8.35 -8.31
CA LEU A 86 -17.81 8.08 -9.57
C LEU A 86 -17.71 9.18 -10.65
N LYS A 87 -17.11 10.34 -10.35
CA LYS A 87 -16.80 11.39 -11.30
C LYS A 87 -15.56 11.01 -12.11
N ARG A 88 -15.78 10.60 -13.36
CA ARG A 88 -14.83 10.31 -14.46
C ARG A 88 -13.45 11.00 -14.35
N ALA A 89 -12.59 10.50 -13.49
CA ALA A 89 -11.16 10.75 -13.58
C ALA A 89 -10.57 9.78 -14.60
N THR A 90 -9.69 10.26 -15.47
CA THR A 90 -8.99 9.41 -16.42
C THR A 90 -7.88 8.64 -15.71
N ILE A 91 -7.53 7.44 -16.18
CA ILE A 91 -6.43 6.63 -15.61
C ILE A 91 -5.13 7.46 -15.46
N PRO A 92 -4.66 8.22 -16.47
CA PRO A 92 -3.48 9.06 -16.30
C PRO A 92 -3.59 10.12 -15.19
N ARG A 93 -4.80 10.63 -14.91
CA ARG A 93 -5.02 11.58 -13.81
C ARG A 93 -5.01 10.88 -12.46
N LEU A 94 -5.46 9.64 -12.40
CA LEU A 94 -5.43 8.81 -11.18
C LEU A 94 -4.00 8.36 -10.85
N GLU A 95 -3.23 7.93 -11.86
CA GLU A 95 -1.79 7.68 -11.72
C GLU A 95 -1.06 8.92 -11.21
N LEU A 96 -1.38 10.08 -11.79
CA LEU A 96 -0.83 11.36 -11.35
C LEU A 96 -1.25 11.70 -9.90
N PHE A 97 -2.49 11.43 -9.49
CA PHE A 97 -2.92 11.65 -8.11
C PHE A 97 -2.22 10.72 -7.11
N GLY A 98 -1.96 9.47 -7.46
CA GLY A 98 -1.19 8.56 -6.63
C GLY A 98 0.29 8.93 -6.57
N ALA A 99 0.87 9.45 -7.66
CA ALA A 99 2.23 9.99 -7.66
C ALA A 99 2.36 11.31 -6.87
N ILE A 100 1.33 12.17 -6.89
CA ILE A 100 1.27 13.46 -6.16
C ILE A 100 0.77 13.28 -4.71
N LEU A 101 0.56 12.06 -4.22
CA LEU A 101 0.22 11.82 -2.81
C LEU A 101 1.48 11.98 -1.90
N PRO A 102 1.98 13.22 -1.77
CA PRO A 102 2.12 13.85 -0.47
C PRO A 102 1.64 15.32 -0.47
N PRO A 103 0.39 15.63 -0.07
CA PRO A 103 0.21 16.73 0.90
C PRO A 103 -1.03 16.63 1.84
N SER A 104 -1.81 15.55 1.87
CA SER A 104 -2.90 15.40 2.86
C SER A 104 -2.40 14.90 4.22
N LEU A 105 -1.32 15.50 4.72
CA LEU A 105 -0.89 15.47 6.12
C LEU A 105 -1.72 16.42 7.01
N HIS A 106 -2.80 17.02 6.48
CA HIS A 106 -3.74 17.83 7.25
C HIS A 106 -4.86 17.03 7.93
N GLY A 107 -4.97 15.73 7.68
CA GLY A 107 -6.07 14.88 8.15
C GLY A 107 -5.67 13.73 9.07
N LEU A 108 -4.41 13.63 9.53
CA LEU A 108 -4.14 12.74 10.65
C LEU A 108 -5.00 13.23 11.83
N PRO A 109 -5.69 12.35 12.58
CA PRO A 109 -6.20 12.75 13.87
C PRO A 109 -5.01 13.30 14.65
N LYS A 110 -5.02 14.62 14.91
CA LYS A 110 -4.13 15.21 15.90
C LYS A 110 -4.42 14.44 17.17
N ARG A 111 -3.52 13.54 17.55
CA ARG A 111 -3.57 12.96 18.89
C ARG A 111 -3.43 14.14 19.84
N THR A 112 -4.56 14.56 20.38
CA THR A 112 -4.62 15.37 21.59
C THR A 112 -3.93 14.55 22.67
N THR A 113 -2.67 14.84 22.91
CA THR A 113 -2.00 14.53 24.16
C THR A 113 -2.60 15.47 25.20
N GLY A 114 -3.50 14.93 26.01
CA GLY A 114 -3.80 15.40 27.36
C GLY A 114 -3.22 14.40 28.34
#